data_AF-A0A951NEK1-F1
#
_entry.id   AF-A0A951NEK1-F1
#
_cell.length_a   1.000
_cell.length_b   1.000
_cell.length_c   1.000
_cell.angle_alpha   90.00
_cell.angle_beta   90.00
_cell.angle_gamma   90.00
#
_symmetry.space_group_name_H-M   'P 1'
#
loop_
_entity.id
_entity.type
_entity.pdbx_description
1 polymer ?
#
loop_
_entity_poly.entity_id
_entity_poly.type
_entity_poly.pdbx_seq_one_letter_code
_entity_poly.pdbx_strand_id
1 'polypeptide(L)'
;IYSFGGVFLLMIFLDWLFEEKEIKWLRPLESALERLGKLDQLSIFIAGLLVLIASTVVEGEEAKTVLFSGLIGLVTYLGVAGLDSFFDTEDEDEALAAMPGEGSVANAGSAAAVVGKAGFSTFLYLEVLDASFSFDGVIGAFAISTNVLVIAAGLGIGAVFVRSMTIYLVRQGTLAEYRYLEHGAHWAIGALAIILLIELRYEIPEAVTGLLGLGFILAAYTSSILANRKDRADQKPGDAGDEELDRQPAKV
;
A
#
# COMPACT_ATOMS: atom_id res chain seq x y z
N ILE A 1 -8.82 -19.34 -6.14
CA ILE A 1 -8.77 -17.91 -5.73
C ILE A 1 -7.62 -17.68 -4.77
N TYR A 2 -7.49 -18.48 -3.71
CA TYR A 2 -6.40 -18.37 -2.73
C TYR A 2 -4.99 -18.40 -3.34
N SER A 3 -4.69 -19.32 -4.27
CA SER A 3 -3.37 -19.35 -4.94
C SER A 3 -3.10 -18.09 -5.78
N PHE A 4 -4.08 -17.65 -6.58
CA PHE A 4 -3.96 -16.40 -7.35
C PHE A 4 -3.69 -15.19 -6.44
N GLY A 5 -4.55 -14.97 -5.44
CA GLY A 5 -4.44 -13.82 -4.53
C GLY A 5 -3.21 -13.89 -3.65
N GLY A 6 -2.88 -15.08 -3.13
CA GLY A 6 -1.70 -15.32 -2.31
C GLY A 6 -0.42 -14.98 -3.06
N VAL A 7 -0.29 -15.38 -4.33
CA VAL A 7 0.90 -15.08 -5.15
C VAL A 7 0.98 -13.62 -5.54
N PHE A 8 -0.15 -13.01 -5.91
CA PHE A 8 -0.21 -11.60 -6.26
C PHE A 8 0.20 -10.71 -5.07
N LEU A 9 -0.39 -10.95 -3.89
CA LEU A 9 -0.05 -10.21 -2.67
C LEU A 9 1.36 -10.51 -2.19
N LEU A 10 1.83 -11.75 -2.36
CA LEU A 10 3.21 -12.12 -2.05
C LEU A 10 4.20 -11.34 -2.91
N MET A 11 3.91 -11.14 -4.19
CA MET A 11 4.75 -10.32 -5.07
C MET A 11 4.83 -8.89 -4.59
N ILE A 12 3.69 -8.23 -4.29
CA ILE A 12 3.66 -6.87 -3.72
C ILE A 12 4.51 -6.80 -2.45
N PHE A 13 4.38 -7.79 -1.57
CA PHE A 13 5.13 -7.83 -0.33
C PHE A 13 6.63 -8.04 -0.56
N LEU A 14 7.03 -8.98 -1.43
CA LEU A 14 8.44 -9.28 -1.69
C LEU A 14 9.16 -8.12 -2.40
N ASP A 15 8.47 -7.46 -3.33
CA ASP A 15 8.96 -6.29 -4.03
C ASP A 15 9.26 -5.15 -3.04
N TRP A 16 8.26 -4.82 -2.21
CA TRP A 16 8.45 -3.86 -1.13
C TRP A 16 9.53 -4.31 -0.14
N LEU A 17 9.62 -5.59 0.20
CA LEU A 17 10.54 -6.11 1.21
C LEU A 17 12.02 -6.05 0.78
N PHE A 18 12.28 -6.06 -0.53
CA PHE A 18 13.62 -6.03 -1.11
C PHE A 18 14.08 -4.64 -1.55
N GLU A 19 13.17 -3.68 -1.62
CA GLU A 19 13.47 -2.28 -1.87
C GLU A 19 14.32 -1.65 -0.75
N GLU A 20 15.24 -0.74 -1.10
CA GLU A 20 16.06 0.00 -0.13
C GLU A 20 15.22 1.06 0.60
N LYS A 21 15.15 1.00 1.93
CA LYS A 21 14.32 1.93 2.73
C LYS A 21 15.14 2.79 3.68
N GLU A 22 14.87 4.10 3.69
CA GLU A 22 15.49 5.05 4.62
C GLU A 22 15.03 4.85 6.07
N ILE A 23 13.80 4.35 6.25
CA ILE A 23 13.17 4.12 7.53
C ILE A 23 12.99 2.63 7.71
N LYS A 24 13.45 2.08 8.83
CA LYS A 24 13.36 0.65 9.12
C LYS A 24 12.58 0.42 10.39
N TRP A 25 11.46 -0.29 10.30
CA TRP A 25 10.66 -0.64 11.47
C TRP A 25 11.27 -1.86 12.18
N LEU A 26 11.60 -2.91 11.43
CA LEU A 26 12.28 -4.11 11.92
C LEU A 26 13.74 -4.14 11.43
N ARG A 27 14.58 -3.24 11.98
CA ARG A 27 16.00 -3.04 11.60
C ARG A 27 16.81 -4.32 11.29
N PRO A 28 16.79 -5.40 12.10
CA PRO A 28 17.60 -6.58 11.81
C PRO A 28 17.07 -7.43 10.65
N LEU A 29 15.75 -7.47 10.44
CA LEU A 29 15.13 -8.27 9.39
C LEU A 29 15.19 -7.54 8.04
N GLU A 30 14.81 -6.26 8.02
CA GLU A 30 14.79 -5.43 6.81
C GLU A 30 16.22 -5.22 6.26
N SER A 31 17.22 -5.00 7.12
CA SER A 31 18.62 -4.81 6.66
C SER A 31 19.28 -6.09 6.13
N ALA A 32 18.83 -7.27 6.56
CA ALA A 32 19.32 -8.54 6.04
C ALA A 32 18.71 -8.85 4.66
N LEU A 33 17.47 -8.42 4.44
CA LEU A 33 16.72 -8.68 3.22
C LEU A 33 17.01 -7.66 2.10
N GLU A 34 17.31 -6.40 2.42
CA GLU A 34 17.82 -5.41 1.44
C GLU A 34 19.09 -5.89 0.74
N ARG A 35 19.97 -6.61 1.45
CA ARG A 35 21.18 -7.19 0.82
C ARG A 35 20.86 -8.30 -0.18
N LEU A 36 19.70 -8.95 -0.03
CA LEU A 36 19.16 -9.94 -0.95
C LEU A 36 18.43 -9.29 -2.13
N GLY A 37 17.90 -8.08 -1.93
CA GLY A 37 17.14 -7.30 -2.92
C GLY A 37 17.92 -6.76 -4.11
N LYS A 38 19.27 -6.82 -4.10
CA LYS A 38 20.10 -6.46 -5.26
C LYS A 38 19.89 -7.33 -6.51
N LEU A 39 19.08 -8.37 -6.39
CA LEU A 39 18.66 -9.23 -7.48
C LEU A 39 17.20 -8.89 -7.77
N ASP A 40 16.94 -7.96 -8.70
CA ASP A 40 15.58 -7.51 -9.08
C ASP A 40 14.62 -8.67 -9.40
N GLN A 41 15.15 -9.82 -9.82
CA GLN A 41 14.36 -11.02 -10.15
C GLN A 41 14.15 -12.00 -8.99
N LEU A 42 14.69 -11.72 -7.80
CA LEU A 42 14.61 -12.62 -6.65
C LEU A 42 13.17 -12.78 -6.16
N SER A 43 12.37 -11.71 -6.16
CA SER A 43 10.94 -11.75 -5.81
C SER A 43 10.18 -12.74 -6.67
N ILE A 44 10.39 -12.69 -7.99
CA ILE A 44 9.74 -13.59 -8.96
C ILE A 44 10.18 -15.03 -8.73
N PHE A 45 11.48 -15.25 -8.49
CA PHE A 45 12.00 -16.60 -8.23
C PHE A 45 11.43 -17.20 -6.94
N ILE A 46 11.37 -16.42 -5.85
CA ILE A 46 10.81 -16.86 -4.57
C ILE A 46 9.32 -17.14 -4.71
N ALA A 47 8.55 -16.25 -5.34
CA ALA A 47 7.12 -16.46 -5.58
C ALA A 47 6.87 -17.71 -6.42
N GLY A 48 7.60 -17.89 -7.53
CA GLY A 48 7.52 -19.09 -8.36
C GLY A 48 7.86 -20.38 -7.60
N LEU A 49 8.91 -20.35 -6.77
CA LEU A 49 9.28 -21.48 -5.92
C LEU A 49 8.19 -21.80 -4.88
N LEU A 50 7.62 -20.78 -4.24
CA LEU A 50 6.54 -20.97 -3.27
C LEU A 50 5.27 -21.52 -3.90
N VAL A 51 4.93 -21.12 -5.13
CA VAL A 51 3.83 -21.72 -5.90
C VAL A 51 4.07 -23.18 -6.21
N LEU A 52 5.30 -23.52 -6.62
CA LEU A 52 5.68 -24.91 -6.86
C LEU A 52 5.55 -25.74 -5.58
N ILE A 53 6.04 -25.25 -4.44
CA ILE A 53 5.89 -25.92 -3.15
C ILE A 53 4.41 -26.03 -2.77
N ALA A 54 3.62 -24.97 -2.91
CA ALA A 54 2.20 -24.99 -2.62
C ALA A 54 1.45 -26.04 -3.46
N SER A 55 1.86 -26.23 -4.72
CA SER A 55 1.26 -27.25 -5.59
C SER A 55 1.56 -28.69 -5.17
N THR A 56 2.67 -28.95 -4.48
CA THR A 56 3.00 -30.29 -3.98
C THR A 56 2.31 -30.62 -2.66
N VAL A 57 1.88 -29.59 -1.92
CA VAL A 57 1.11 -29.73 -0.68
C VAL A 57 -0.35 -30.09 -0.95
N VAL A 58 -0.88 -29.75 -2.13
CA VAL A 58 -2.25 -30.07 -2.55
C VAL A 58 -2.26 -31.37 -3.35
N GLU A 59 -3.06 -32.35 -2.90
CA GLU A 59 -3.17 -33.65 -3.56
C GLU A 59 -4.25 -33.63 -4.67
N GLY A 60 -4.01 -34.35 -5.77
CA GLY A 60 -5.02 -34.60 -6.81
C GLY A 60 -5.08 -33.60 -7.97
N GLU A 61 -6.26 -33.43 -8.58
CA GLU A 61 -6.45 -32.55 -9.75
C GLU A 61 -6.33 -31.05 -9.40
N GLU A 62 -6.47 -30.68 -8.13
CA GLU A 62 -6.40 -29.28 -7.71
C GLU A 62 -4.99 -28.70 -7.78
N ALA A 63 -3.94 -29.52 -7.74
CA ALA A 63 -2.56 -29.07 -7.88
C ALA A 63 -2.33 -28.30 -9.20
N LYS A 64 -2.96 -28.74 -10.30
CA LYS A 64 -2.89 -28.04 -11.60
C LYS A 64 -3.59 -26.69 -11.54
N THR A 65 -4.74 -26.62 -10.87
CA THR A 65 -5.50 -25.39 -10.66
C THR A 65 -4.71 -24.40 -9.80
N VAL A 66 -4.03 -24.88 -8.75
CA VAL A 66 -3.15 -24.06 -7.89
C VAL A 66 -2.00 -23.48 -8.69
N LEU A 67 -1.29 -24.30 -9.48
CA LEU A 67 -0.20 -23.83 -10.35
C LEU A 67 -0.68 -22.81 -11.37
N PHE A 68 -1.77 -23.12 -12.08
CA PHE A 68 -2.29 -22.25 -13.13
C PHE A 68 -2.78 -20.91 -12.54
N SER A 69 -3.55 -20.96 -11.46
CA SER A 69 -4.03 -19.72 -10.81
C SER A 69 -2.91 -18.92 -10.16
N GLY A 70 -1.90 -19.56 -9.58
CA GLY A 70 -0.71 -18.88 -9.06
C GLY A 70 0.12 -18.23 -10.16
N LEU A 71 0.28 -18.91 -11.30
CA LEU A 71 0.92 -18.33 -12.49
C LEU A 71 0.15 -17.12 -13.01
N ILE A 72 -1.18 -17.19 -13.08
CA ILE A 72 -1.99 -16.05 -13.47
C ILE A 72 -1.80 -14.89 -12.47
N GLY A 73 -1.73 -15.16 -11.17
CA GLY A 73 -1.44 -14.14 -10.16
C GLY A 73 -0.09 -13.45 -10.38
N LEU A 74 0.94 -14.24 -10.67
CA LEU A 74 2.27 -13.74 -11.03
C LEU A 74 2.24 -12.88 -12.30
N VAL A 75 1.59 -13.37 -13.37
CA VAL A 75 1.46 -12.64 -14.64
C VAL A 75 0.68 -11.35 -14.46
N THR A 76 -0.40 -11.35 -13.67
CA THR A 76 -1.17 -10.15 -13.34
C THR A 76 -0.31 -9.13 -12.61
N TYR A 77 0.48 -9.55 -11.62
CA TYR A 77 1.41 -8.65 -10.93
C TYR A 77 2.41 -8.02 -11.92
N LEU A 78 3.07 -8.85 -12.74
CA LEU A 78 4.02 -8.35 -13.75
C LEU A 78 3.35 -7.40 -14.75
N GLY A 79 2.10 -7.68 -15.12
CA GLY A 79 1.32 -6.82 -16.00
C GLY A 79 1.03 -5.47 -15.37
N VAL A 80 0.64 -5.43 -14.10
CA VAL A 80 0.38 -4.17 -13.37
C VAL A 80 1.67 -3.38 -13.18
N ALA A 81 2.75 -4.01 -12.70
CA ALA A 81 4.04 -3.37 -12.52
C ALA A 81 4.64 -2.88 -13.87
N GLY A 82 4.42 -3.64 -14.95
CA GLY A 82 4.82 -3.24 -16.29
C GLY A 82 4.01 -2.08 -16.85
N LEU A 83 2.72 -1.97 -16.51
CA LEU A 83 1.90 -0.82 -16.86
C LEU A 83 2.33 0.43 -16.09
N ASP A 84 2.62 0.29 -14.81
CA ASP A 84 3.08 1.39 -13.94
C ASP A 84 4.34 2.06 -14.53
N SER A 85 5.35 1.24 -14.84
CA SER A 85 6.57 1.73 -15.52
C SER A 85 6.35 2.30 -16.91
N PHE A 86 5.33 1.85 -17.66
CA PHE A 86 4.99 2.40 -18.97
C PHE A 86 4.32 3.77 -18.84
N PHE A 87 3.43 3.96 -17.87
CA PHE A 87 2.78 5.24 -17.60
C PHE A 87 3.76 6.28 -17.07
N ASP A 88 4.71 5.89 -16.19
CA ASP A 88 5.76 6.79 -15.73
C ASP A 88 6.58 7.36 -16.90
N THR A 89 6.91 6.53 -17.90
CA THR A 89 7.62 7.01 -19.10
C THR A 89 6.78 7.93 -19.98
N GLU A 90 5.48 7.65 -20.14
CA GLU A 90 4.59 8.49 -20.96
C GLU A 90 4.31 9.85 -20.30
N ASP A 91 4.10 9.86 -18.98
CA ASP A 91 3.86 11.09 -18.21
C ASP A 91 5.12 11.96 -18.15
N GLU A 92 6.32 11.37 -18.00
CA GLU A 92 7.59 12.09 -18.09
C GLU A 92 7.83 12.68 -19.49
N ASP A 93 7.63 11.89 -20.55
CA ASP A 93 7.82 12.33 -21.94
C ASP A 93 6.78 13.39 -22.37
N GLU A 94 5.50 13.26 -21.97
CA GLU A 94 4.47 14.27 -22.20
C GLU A 94 4.71 15.54 -21.36
N ALA A 95 5.20 15.42 -20.12
CA ALA A 95 5.59 16.56 -19.29
C ALA A 95 6.83 17.29 -19.84
N LEU A 96 7.83 16.55 -20.33
CA LEU A 96 9.01 17.08 -21.02
C LEU A 96 8.64 17.77 -22.34
N ALA A 97 7.70 17.20 -23.10
CA ALA A 97 7.17 17.79 -24.34
C ALA A 97 6.27 19.02 -24.09
N ALA A 98 5.67 19.13 -22.89
CA ALA A 98 4.88 20.28 -22.46
C ALA A 98 5.70 21.38 -21.78
N MET A 99 6.99 21.16 -21.48
CA MET A 99 7.87 22.23 -21.01
C MET A 99 8.09 23.26 -22.13
N PRO A 100 7.80 24.54 -21.89
CA PRO A 100 7.94 25.56 -22.91
C PRO A 100 9.43 25.80 -23.17
N GLY A 101 9.96 25.20 -24.24
CA GLY A 101 11.06 25.83 -24.97
C GLY A 101 10.59 27.23 -25.39
N GLU A 102 11.40 28.25 -25.10
CA GLU A 102 11.13 29.64 -25.50
C GLU A 102 10.64 29.71 -26.94
N GLY A 103 9.34 29.97 -27.15
CA GLY A 103 8.82 30.41 -28.45
C GLY A 103 7.64 29.70 -29.10
N SER A 104 6.70 29.06 -28.40
CA SER A 104 5.44 28.66 -29.05
C SER A 104 4.19 28.77 -28.17
N VAL A 105 3.36 29.79 -28.44
CA VAL A 105 2.07 30.07 -27.79
C VAL A 105 0.92 29.33 -28.50
N ALA A 106 1.10 28.06 -28.87
CA ALA A 106 0.13 27.32 -29.68
C ALA A 106 -0.55 26.13 -28.97
N ASN A 107 -0.12 25.74 -27.77
CA ASN A 107 -0.47 24.44 -27.17
C ASN A 107 -1.25 24.50 -25.84
N ALA A 108 -2.12 25.50 -25.66
CA ALA A 108 -3.04 25.51 -24.50
C ALA A 108 -4.04 24.33 -24.54
N GLY A 109 -4.35 23.81 -25.73
CA GLY A 109 -5.23 22.64 -25.91
C GLY A 109 -4.59 21.31 -25.51
N SER A 110 -3.26 21.17 -25.60
CA SER A 110 -2.58 19.92 -25.19
C SER A 110 -2.44 19.85 -23.67
N ALA A 111 -2.12 20.95 -22.99
CA ALA A 111 -2.06 20.98 -21.52
C ALA A 111 -3.41 20.66 -20.86
N ALA A 112 -4.52 21.19 -21.40
CA ALA A 112 -5.86 20.86 -20.92
C ALA A 112 -6.24 19.40 -21.17
N ALA A 113 -5.76 18.81 -22.28
CA ALA A 113 -5.99 17.40 -22.59
C ALA A 113 -5.17 16.46 -21.69
N VAL A 114 -3.91 16.79 -21.39
CA VAL A 114 -3.04 16.03 -20.46
C VAL A 114 -3.62 16.07 -19.04
N VAL A 115 -3.95 17.27 -18.53
CA VAL A 115 -4.58 17.42 -17.20
C VAL A 115 -5.95 16.72 -17.14
N GLY A 116 -6.73 16.77 -18.24
CA GLY A 116 -8.01 16.06 -18.34
C GLY A 116 -7.86 14.53 -18.30
N LYS A 117 -6.86 13.98 -19.00
CA LYS A 117 -6.55 12.54 -18.99
C LYS A 117 -6.07 12.07 -17.62
N ALA A 118 -5.13 12.78 -17.01
CA ALA A 118 -4.62 12.48 -15.67
C ALA A 118 -5.76 12.52 -14.63
N GLY A 119 -6.58 13.58 -14.65
CA GLY A 119 -7.74 13.71 -13.76
C GLY A 119 -8.80 12.62 -13.98
N PHE A 120 -9.04 12.20 -15.22
CA PHE A 120 -9.94 11.10 -15.53
C PHE A 120 -9.38 9.74 -15.07
N SER A 121 -8.08 9.50 -15.23
CA SER A 121 -7.40 8.28 -14.73
C SER A 121 -7.49 8.18 -13.21
N THR A 122 -7.15 9.26 -12.49
CA THR A 122 -7.29 9.31 -11.03
C THR A 122 -8.74 9.14 -10.59
N PHE A 123 -9.70 9.74 -11.30
CA PHE A 123 -11.12 9.55 -11.01
C PHE A 123 -11.53 8.08 -11.14
N LEU A 124 -11.18 7.42 -12.26
CA LEU A 124 -11.45 6.00 -12.45
C LEU A 124 -10.76 5.13 -11.40
N TYR A 125 -9.50 5.42 -11.06
CA TYR A 125 -8.76 4.70 -10.02
C TYR A 125 -9.47 4.77 -8.66
N LEU A 126 -9.92 5.97 -8.26
CA LEU A 126 -10.65 6.16 -7.00
C LEU A 126 -12.02 5.46 -7.00
N GLU A 127 -12.76 5.52 -8.10
CA GLU A 127 -14.06 4.82 -8.24
C GLU A 127 -13.89 3.30 -8.21
N VAL A 128 -12.82 2.76 -8.82
CA VAL A 128 -12.53 1.31 -8.78
C VAL A 128 -12.14 0.87 -7.36
N LEU A 129 -11.38 1.67 -6.63
CA LEU A 129 -11.09 1.40 -5.21
C LEU A 129 -12.37 1.42 -4.36
N ASP A 130 -13.23 2.43 -4.53
CA ASP A 130 -14.50 2.53 -3.80
C ASP A 130 -15.47 1.39 -4.18
N ALA A 131 -15.52 1.01 -5.46
CA ALA A 131 -16.29 -0.13 -5.94
C ALA A 131 -15.79 -1.46 -5.35
N SER A 132 -14.47 -1.65 -5.26
CA SER A 132 -13.88 -2.88 -4.70
C SER A 132 -14.17 -3.02 -3.20
N PHE A 133 -13.98 -1.95 -2.43
CA PHE A 133 -14.28 -1.97 -0.99
C PHE A 133 -15.78 -2.03 -0.69
N SER A 134 -16.63 -1.41 -1.52
CA SER A 134 -18.08 -1.52 -1.37
C SER A 134 -18.61 -2.90 -1.76
N PHE A 135 -18.00 -3.58 -2.74
CA PHE A 135 -18.36 -4.94 -3.12
C PHE A 135 -18.15 -5.92 -1.96
N ASP A 136 -16.98 -5.89 -1.32
CA ASP A 136 -16.68 -6.74 -0.16
C ASP A 136 -17.62 -6.46 1.01
N GLY A 137 -17.96 -5.18 1.24
CA GLY A 137 -18.94 -4.77 2.26
C GLY A 137 -20.34 -5.35 2.01
N VAL A 138 -20.79 -5.41 0.76
CA VAL A 138 -22.09 -6.00 0.38
C VAL A 138 -22.07 -7.52 0.57
N ILE A 139 -21.02 -8.21 0.13
CA ILE A 139 -20.90 -9.66 0.29
C ILE A 139 -20.86 -10.04 1.78
N GLY A 140 -20.12 -9.29 2.60
CA GLY A 140 -20.11 -9.48 4.06
C GLY A 140 -21.47 -9.22 4.70
N ALA A 141 -22.22 -8.21 4.25
CA ALA A 141 -23.56 -7.94 4.75
C ALA A 141 -24.55 -9.07 4.41
N PHE A 142 -24.39 -9.73 3.26
CA PHE A 142 -25.19 -10.90 2.88
C PHE A 142 -24.96 -12.12 3.78
N ALA A 143 -23.80 -12.23 4.44
CA ALA A 143 -23.56 -13.27 5.43
C ALA A 143 -24.46 -13.11 6.68
N ILE A 144 -24.93 -11.90 6.95
CA ILE A 144 -25.75 -11.56 8.13
C ILE A 144 -27.24 -11.47 7.78
N SER A 145 -27.59 -10.95 6.61
CA SER A 145 -28.99 -10.76 6.21
C SER A 145 -29.19 -10.92 4.70
N THR A 146 -30.37 -11.39 4.30
CA THR A 146 -30.77 -11.46 2.88
C THR A 146 -31.70 -10.31 2.48
N ASN A 147 -32.13 -9.48 3.43
CA ASN A 147 -33.01 -8.35 3.14
C ASN A 147 -32.22 -7.17 2.59
N VAL A 148 -32.33 -6.96 1.28
CA VAL A 148 -31.65 -5.88 0.54
C VAL A 148 -31.89 -4.50 1.15
N LEU A 149 -33.07 -4.23 1.72
CA LEU A 149 -33.36 -2.93 2.34
C LEU A 149 -32.57 -2.71 3.63
N VAL A 150 -32.37 -3.76 4.44
CA VAL A 150 -31.59 -3.69 5.68
C VAL A 150 -30.10 -3.54 5.36
N ILE A 151 -29.62 -4.28 4.36
CA ILE A 151 -28.24 -4.15 3.86
C ILE A 151 -27.99 -2.73 3.34
N ALA A 152 -28.87 -2.23 2.47
CA ALA A 152 -28.75 -0.88 1.91
C ALA A 152 -28.79 0.21 3.00
N ALA A 153 -29.66 0.07 4.00
CA ALA A 153 -29.71 1.00 5.13
C ALA A 153 -28.42 0.95 5.97
N GLY A 154 -27.94 -0.25 6.31
CA GLY A 154 -26.72 -0.44 7.11
C GLY A 154 -25.46 0.07 6.40
N LEU A 155 -25.27 -0.32 5.14
CA LEU A 155 -24.15 0.16 4.31
C LEU A 155 -24.26 1.66 4.03
N GLY A 156 -25.46 2.21 3.83
CA GLY A 156 -25.65 3.64 3.65
C GLY A 156 -25.23 4.45 4.88
N ILE A 157 -25.60 4.00 6.08
CA ILE A 157 -25.16 4.61 7.34
C ILE A 157 -23.64 4.45 7.51
N GLY A 158 -23.11 3.26 7.25
CA GLY A 158 -21.68 2.97 7.32
C GLY A 158 -20.86 3.84 6.37
N ALA A 159 -21.30 3.99 5.12
CA ALA A 159 -20.65 4.81 4.11
C ALA A 159 -20.61 6.29 4.52
N VAL A 160 -21.71 6.85 5.06
CA VAL A 160 -21.71 8.21 5.59
C VAL A 160 -20.74 8.36 6.77
N PHE A 161 -20.71 7.39 7.67
CA PHE A 161 -19.78 7.39 8.81
C PHE A 161 -18.32 7.34 8.36
N VAL A 162 -17.93 6.35 7.54
CA VAL A 162 -16.55 6.19 7.04
C VAL A 162 -16.13 7.43 6.24
N ARG A 163 -17.01 7.95 5.37
CA ARG A 163 -16.75 9.18 4.62
C ARG A 163 -16.54 10.39 5.53
N SER A 164 -17.33 10.52 6.59
CA SER A 164 -17.16 11.63 7.54
C SER A 164 -15.84 11.53 8.29
N MET A 165 -15.41 10.32 8.64
CA MET A 165 -14.12 10.05 9.29
C MET A 165 -12.95 10.37 8.37
N THR A 166 -12.98 9.93 7.10
CA THR A 166 -11.89 10.21 6.15
C THR A 166 -11.76 11.71 5.88
N ILE A 167 -12.88 12.42 5.66
CA ILE A 167 -12.85 13.88 5.51
C ILE A 167 -12.27 14.57 6.74
N TYR A 168 -12.62 14.10 7.95
CA TYR A 168 -12.07 14.64 9.20
C TYR A 168 -10.56 14.40 9.30
N LEU A 169 -10.08 13.18 9.05
CA LEU A 169 -8.67 12.82 9.12
C LEU A 169 -7.81 13.56 8.08
N VAL A 170 -8.32 13.72 6.85
CA VAL A 170 -7.65 14.49 5.79
C VAL A 170 -7.50 15.96 6.20
N ARG A 171 -8.57 16.57 6.76
CA ARG A 171 -8.53 17.97 7.20
C ARG A 171 -7.57 18.21 8.37
N GLN A 172 -7.41 17.22 9.25
CA GLN A 172 -6.50 17.32 10.39
C GLN A 172 -5.03 17.07 10.01
N GLY A 173 -4.75 16.60 8.78
CA GLY A 173 -3.38 16.33 8.32
C GLY A 173 -2.65 15.24 9.12
N THR A 174 -3.38 14.45 9.94
CA THR A 174 -2.79 13.55 10.93
C THR A 174 -2.14 12.30 10.34
N LEU A 175 -2.38 11.98 9.07
CA LEU A 175 -1.82 10.77 8.44
C LEU A 175 -0.32 10.89 8.15
N ALA A 176 0.15 12.08 7.76
CA ALA A 176 1.55 12.33 7.42
C ALA A 176 2.50 12.28 8.62
N GLU A 177 1.96 12.24 9.84
CA GLU A 177 2.75 12.19 11.07
C GLU A 177 3.21 10.77 11.42
N TYR A 178 2.66 9.71 10.80
CA TYR A 178 2.90 8.32 11.24
C TYR A 178 3.99 7.58 10.45
N ARG A 179 5.25 7.79 10.85
CA ARG A 179 6.48 7.19 10.29
C ARG A 179 6.45 5.68 9.99
N TYR A 180 5.77 4.86 10.79
CA TYR A 180 5.80 3.40 10.65
C TYR A 180 4.54 2.79 10.04
N LEU A 181 3.51 3.60 9.78
CA LEU A 181 2.20 3.08 9.36
C LEU A 181 2.26 2.35 8.01
N GLU A 182 3.05 2.89 7.08
CA GLU A 182 3.31 2.27 5.78
C GLU A 182 3.95 0.88 5.92
N HIS A 183 4.94 0.73 6.80
CA HIS A 183 5.57 -0.57 7.05
C HIS A 183 4.57 -1.57 7.61
N GLY A 184 3.74 -1.14 8.58
CA GLY A 184 2.69 -1.98 9.14
C GLY A 184 1.71 -2.50 8.10
N ALA A 185 1.34 -1.67 7.12
CA ALA A 185 0.45 -2.05 6.03
C ALA A 185 1.08 -3.14 5.15
N HIS A 186 2.35 -3.00 4.78
CA HIS A 186 3.03 -4.01 3.96
C HIS A 186 3.26 -5.32 4.70
N TRP A 187 3.58 -5.29 6.00
CA TRP A 187 3.63 -6.49 6.83
C TRP A 187 2.26 -7.19 6.94
N ALA A 188 1.17 -6.43 7.00
CA ALA A 188 -0.18 -6.99 6.95
C ALA A 188 -0.49 -7.66 5.61
N ILE A 189 -0.09 -7.05 4.47
CA ILE A 189 -0.22 -7.64 3.13
C ILE A 189 0.57 -8.94 3.01
N GLY A 190 1.82 -8.95 3.46
CA GLY A 190 2.66 -10.16 3.45
C GLY A 190 2.09 -11.28 4.31
N ALA A 191 1.55 -10.95 5.49
CA ALA A 191 0.90 -11.93 6.33
C ALA A 191 -0.38 -12.50 5.70
N LEU A 192 -1.19 -11.64 5.06
CA LEU A 192 -2.38 -12.07 4.32
C LEU A 192 -1.99 -13.01 3.15
N ALA A 193 -0.94 -12.68 2.41
CA ALA A 193 -0.43 -13.51 1.32
C ALA A 193 -0.05 -14.93 1.81
N ILE A 194 0.66 -15.01 2.93
CA ILE A 194 1.04 -16.29 3.55
C ILE A 194 -0.21 -17.06 3.99
N ILE A 195 -1.17 -16.40 4.62
CA ILE A 195 -2.40 -17.08 5.05
C ILE A 195 -3.19 -17.62 3.85
N LEU A 196 -3.34 -16.85 2.77
CA LEU A 196 -4.00 -17.34 1.56
C LEU A 196 -3.31 -18.58 0.98
N LEU A 197 -1.97 -18.66 1.06
CA LEU A 197 -1.26 -19.87 0.65
C LEU A 197 -1.48 -21.05 1.61
N ILE A 198 -1.61 -20.80 2.91
CA ILE A 198 -1.94 -21.84 3.92
C ILE A 198 -3.38 -22.33 3.76
N GLU A 199 -4.31 -21.45 3.38
CA GLU A 199 -5.72 -21.75 3.11
C GLU A 199 -5.95 -22.71 1.94
N LEU A 200 -4.91 -22.98 1.14
CA LEU A 200 -4.94 -24.06 0.15
C LEU A 200 -5.13 -25.45 0.77
N ARG A 201 -4.77 -25.62 2.05
CA ARG A 201 -4.86 -26.92 2.74
C ARG A 201 -5.48 -26.84 4.13
N TYR A 202 -5.47 -25.68 4.77
CA TYR A 202 -6.02 -25.48 6.11
C TYR A 202 -6.98 -24.30 6.13
N GLU A 203 -8.26 -24.54 6.39
CA GLU A 203 -9.23 -23.47 6.60
C GLU A 203 -8.84 -22.67 7.86
N ILE A 204 -8.46 -21.42 7.67
CA ILE A 204 -8.15 -20.49 8.76
C ILE A 204 -9.41 -19.64 9.01
N PRO A 205 -9.86 -19.49 10.27
CA PRO A 205 -10.99 -18.63 10.56
C PRO A 205 -10.71 -17.18 10.14
N GLU A 206 -11.68 -16.56 9.46
CA GLU A 206 -11.60 -15.17 8.99
C GLU A 206 -11.30 -14.17 10.13
N ALA A 207 -11.73 -14.50 11.35
CA ALA A 207 -11.39 -13.69 12.52
C ALA A 207 -9.87 -13.65 12.78
N VAL A 208 -9.17 -14.77 12.57
CA VAL A 208 -7.71 -14.85 12.79
C VAL A 208 -6.97 -14.05 11.73
N THR A 209 -7.36 -14.18 10.46
CA THR A 209 -6.77 -13.40 9.36
C THR A 209 -6.98 -11.91 9.56
N GLY A 210 -8.22 -11.50 9.87
CA GLY A 210 -8.58 -10.11 10.13
C GLY A 210 -7.87 -9.51 11.35
N LEU A 211 -7.81 -10.24 12.47
CA LEU A 211 -7.14 -9.78 13.68
C LEU A 211 -5.62 -9.66 13.50
N LEU A 212 -5.01 -10.54 12.71
CA LEU A 212 -3.58 -10.53 12.46
C LEU A 212 -3.19 -9.32 11.60
N GLY A 213 -3.96 -9.03 10.54
CA GLY A 213 -3.79 -7.80 9.75
C GLY A 213 -4.02 -6.54 10.58
N LEU A 214 -5.11 -6.49 11.36
CA LEU A 214 -5.39 -5.38 12.28
C LEU A 214 -4.28 -5.20 13.32
N GLY A 215 -3.72 -6.31 13.82
CA GLY A 215 -2.62 -6.31 14.78
C GLY A 215 -1.37 -5.62 14.24
N PHE A 216 -0.98 -5.89 12.99
CA PHE A 216 0.16 -5.22 12.36
C PHE A 216 -0.08 -3.72 12.20
N ILE A 217 -1.27 -3.32 11.75
CA ILE A 217 -1.63 -1.90 11.58
C ILE A 217 -1.62 -1.17 12.93
N LEU A 218 -2.23 -1.75 13.97
CA LEU A 218 -2.26 -1.16 15.30
C LEU A 218 -0.87 -1.12 15.95
N ALA A 219 -0.04 -2.14 15.74
CA ALA A 219 1.34 -2.16 16.22
C ALA A 219 2.17 -1.04 15.56
N ALA A 220 2.03 -0.87 14.25
CA ALA A 220 2.70 0.21 13.53
C ALA A 220 2.20 1.60 13.98
N TYR A 221 0.88 1.76 14.15
CA TYR A 221 0.27 2.98 14.64
C TYR A 221 0.78 3.36 16.04
N THR A 222 0.76 2.41 16.99
CA THR A 222 1.23 2.64 18.37
C THR A 222 2.73 2.89 18.43
N SER A 223 3.53 2.14 17.66
CA SER A 223 4.97 2.37 17.53
C SER A 223 5.28 3.76 16.99
N SER A 224 4.47 4.25 16.05
CA SER A 224 4.64 5.57 15.48
C SER A 224 4.25 6.70 16.43
N ILE A 225 3.19 6.52 17.24
CA ILE A 225 2.88 7.48 18.31
C ILE A 225 4.03 7.54 19.33
N LEU A 226 4.56 6.38 19.73
CA LEU A 226 5.64 6.31 20.71
C LEU A 226 6.91 7.00 20.20
N ALA A 227 7.26 6.80 18.93
CA ALA A 227 8.39 7.49 18.29
C ALA A 227 8.18 9.01 18.23
N ASN A 228 7.01 9.47 17.76
CA ASN A 228 6.71 10.91 17.71
C ASN A 228 6.70 11.56 19.09
N ARG A 229 6.26 10.83 20.13
CA ARG A 229 6.31 11.30 21.52
C ARG A 229 7.73 11.42 22.04
N LYS A 230 8.62 10.51 21.67
CA LYS A 230 10.03 10.55 22.04
C LYS A 230 10.75 11.71 21.35
N ASP A 231 10.53 11.88 20.04
CA ASP A 231 11.12 12.99 19.28
C ASP A 231 10.65 14.36 19.79
N ARG A 232 9.37 14.49 20.19
CA ARG A 232 8.84 15.70 20.85
C ARG A 232 9.39 15.92 22.27
N ALA A 233 9.78 14.86 22.98
CA ALA A 233 10.41 14.96 24.30
C ALA A 233 11.88 15.36 24.20
N ASP A 234 12.57 14.93 23.15
CA ASP A 234 13.95 15.32 22.86
C ASP A 234 14.05 16.77 22.30
N GLN A 235 12.93 17.38 21.87
CA GLN A 235 12.87 18.72 21.22
C GLN A 235 12.48 19.93 22.13
N LYS A 236 12.45 19.86 23.47
CA LYS A 236 12.27 21.08 24.33
C LYS A 236 13.01 21.02 25.67
N PRO A 237 13.57 22.14 26.19
CA PRO A 237 14.32 23.23 25.56
C PRO A 237 15.69 23.45 26.26
N GLY A 238 16.79 23.27 25.54
CA GLY A 238 18.15 23.55 26.04
C GLY A 238 18.94 24.56 25.22
N ASP A 239 18.43 25.02 24.08
CA ASP A 239 19.24 25.76 23.08
C ASP A 239 18.70 27.16 22.75
N ALA A 240 17.97 27.78 23.69
CA ALA A 240 17.56 29.17 23.60
C ALA A 240 18.27 30.04 24.67
N GLY A 241 19.50 29.66 25.03
CA GLY A 241 20.26 30.29 26.11
C GLY A 241 21.50 31.09 25.69
N ASP A 242 22.14 30.77 24.55
CA ASP A 242 23.53 31.20 24.33
C ASP A 242 23.76 32.10 23.09
N GLU A 243 22.72 32.55 22.39
CA GLU A 243 22.89 33.49 21.25
C GLU A 243 22.73 34.97 21.59
N GLU A 244 22.37 35.34 22.84
CA GLU A 244 22.06 36.74 23.19
C GLU A 244 23.19 37.51 23.91
N LEU A 245 24.42 36.96 24.01
CA LEU A 245 25.53 37.64 24.69
C LEU A 245 26.63 38.26 23.80
N ASP A 246 26.61 38.05 22.48
CA ASP A 246 27.69 38.56 21.59
C ASP A 246 27.29 39.76 20.70
N ARG A 247 26.20 40.44 21.02
CA ARG A 247 25.85 41.73 20.40
C ARG A 247 25.96 42.88 21.38
N GLN A 248 27.18 43.13 21.86
CA GLN A 248 27.52 44.44 22.40
C GLN A 248 28.02 45.34 21.26
N PRO A 249 27.41 46.52 21.02
CA PRO A 249 27.89 47.45 20.02
C PRO A 249 29.16 48.13 20.52
N ALA A 250 30.30 47.90 19.85
CA ALA A 250 31.50 48.69 20.04
C ALA A 250 31.19 50.15 19.63
N LYS A 251 31.10 51.03 20.63
CA LYS A 251 31.18 52.48 20.48
C LYS A 251 32.65 52.90 20.33
N VAL A 252 32.81 53.99 19.58
CA VAL A 252 33.96 54.91 19.38
C VAL A 252 34.77 54.63 18.12
#